data_AF-A0A6N8CNZ2-F1
#
_entry.id   AF-A0A6N8CNZ2-F1
#
_cell.length_a   1.000
_cell.length_b   1.000
_cell.length_c   1.000
_cell.angle_alpha   90.00
_cell.angle_beta   90.00
_cell.angle_gamma   90.00
#
_symmetry.space_group_name_H-M   'P 1'
#
loop_
_entity.id
_entity.type
_entity.pdbx_description
1 polymer ?
#
loop_
_entity_poly.entity_id
_entity_poly.type
_entity_poly.pdbx_seq_one_letter_code
_entity_poly.pdbx_strand_id
1 'polypeptide(L)'
;MNIKKFVKQASVLTFTTAILLGGATQTFAKDKDSKSYNEDFGISHITRSDMLKFPEQQQSDQFKVPHFDKNTIKNIPSVDGLDVWDSWPLQNADGTVANYYGYQIVFALAGNPKVGSDTFIHVFYQKVGETSLDSWKHAGRVFKKDDHLIPNDLILNDQAEEWSGSATLTSDGEIRLFYTNRDSYAPESGHYGKQTLTTAQVNVSQPDYDTLKVDSIEDYKSIFDGDGKYYQTVQQGIESEGDNHTLRDPHYVEDNGHKYLVFEANTGTDVGYQGDDSLFNRAYYGHGNKFYKDEKNKLMQSPKKVDATLANGALGIIELNDDYTLKKIMKPLVASNTVTDEIERANIFKKDGKWYLFTDSRGSKMTIDGIGKKDIYMLGYVSDSLTGSYKPLNGSGLVLQMDLDQKDITWSYSHFAIPQTKGDNVVITSYMTNRGTFDDHHSTFAPSFLVKIKGSKTSVVKDSTLEQGQLTVEE
;
A
#
# COMPACT_ATOMS: atom_id res chain seq x y z
N MET A 1 49.49 -20.42 9.17
CA MET A 1 48.51 -21.30 9.82
C MET A 1 47.85 -22.13 8.74
N ASN A 2 48.02 -23.45 8.79
CA ASN A 2 47.71 -24.41 7.71
C ASN A 2 46.20 -24.56 7.48
N ILE A 3 45.74 -24.33 6.24
CA ILE A 3 44.37 -24.61 5.80
C ILE A 3 44.35 -26.03 5.18
N LYS A 4 43.74 -26.98 5.88
CA LYS A 4 43.48 -28.34 5.37
C LYS A 4 42.20 -28.34 4.53
N LYS A 5 42.33 -28.65 3.24
CA LYS A 5 41.24 -29.04 2.34
C LYS A 5 40.69 -30.42 2.74
N PHE A 6 39.38 -30.50 2.98
CA PHE A 6 38.65 -31.77 3.01
C PHE A 6 38.03 -32.04 1.64
N VAL A 7 38.49 -33.09 0.98
CA VAL A 7 37.89 -33.67 -0.22
C VAL A 7 36.95 -34.78 0.25
N LYS A 8 35.64 -34.67 -0.02
CA LYS A 8 34.69 -35.78 0.13
C LYS A 8 34.61 -36.52 -1.20
N GLN A 9 34.95 -37.81 -1.16
CA GLN A 9 34.84 -38.76 -2.25
C GLN A 9 33.37 -39.00 -2.59
N ALA A 10 33.02 -38.91 -3.88
CA ALA A 10 31.74 -39.36 -4.41
C ALA A 10 31.85 -40.85 -4.79
N SER A 11 31.05 -41.68 -4.15
CA SER A 11 30.88 -43.09 -4.52
C SER A 11 29.98 -43.19 -5.75
N VAL A 12 30.55 -43.69 -6.85
CA VAL A 12 29.83 -44.05 -8.08
C VAL A 12 29.11 -45.37 -7.84
N LEU A 13 27.78 -45.37 -7.85
CA LEU A 13 26.94 -46.55 -7.86
C LEU A 13 26.48 -46.80 -9.31
N THR A 14 27.13 -47.76 -9.96
CA THR A 14 26.75 -48.27 -11.27
C THR A 14 25.62 -49.28 -11.10
N PHE A 15 24.40 -48.93 -11.50
CA PHE A 15 23.31 -49.89 -11.66
C PHE A 15 23.13 -50.23 -13.14
N THR A 16 23.58 -51.42 -13.51
CA THR A 16 23.29 -52.08 -14.78
C THR A 16 21.81 -52.44 -14.82
N THR A 17 21.06 -51.89 -15.78
CA THR A 17 19.70 -52.36 -16.09
C THR A 17 19.63 -52.81 -17.55
N ALA A 18 19.21 -54.06 -17.73
CA ALA A 18 19.13 -54.76 -18.99
C ALA A 18 18.09 -54.14 -19.95
N ILE A 19 18.44 -54.11 -21.25
CA ILE A 19 17.55 -53.76 -22.34
C ILE A 19 16.65 -54.96 -22.64
N LEU A 20 15.34 -54.78 -22.48
CA LEU A 20 14.31 -55.65 -23.04
C LEU A 20 13.38 -54.79 -23.90
N LEU A 21 13.49 -55.01 -25.22
CA LEU A 21 12.61 -54.47 -26.24
C LEU A 21 11.23 -55.14 -26.13
N GLY A 22 10.15 -54.34 -26.12
CA GLY A 22 8.81 -54.87 -26.30
C GLY A 22 7.70 -53.82 -26.17
N GLY A 23 6.98 -53.59 -27.27
CA GLY A 23 5.55 -53.22 -27.25
C GLY A 23 5.22 -51.75 -27.12
N ALA A 24 4.99 -51.10 -28.27
CA ALA A 24 4.32 -49.82 -28.37
C ALA A 24 2.91 -49.89 -27.75
N THR A 25 2.69 -49.10 -26.70
CA THR A 25 1.40 -48.47 -26.41
C THR A 25 1.68 -47.04 -26.01
N GLN A 26 1.26 -46.10 -26.86
CA GLN A 26 1.22 -44.68 -26.51
C GLN A 26 0.26 -44.51 -25.34
N THR A 27 0.83 -44.46 -24.14
CA THR A 27 0.14 -43.95 -22.96
C THR A 27 0.05 -42.44 -23.14
N PHE A 28 -1.12 -41.96 -23.56
CA PHE A 28 -1.47 -40.55 -23.41
C PHE A 28 -1.24 -40.17 -21.96
N ALA A 29 -0.36 -39.22 -21.71
CA ALA A 29 -0.10 -38.65 -20.40
C ALA A 29 -1.36 -37.95 -19.85
N LYS A 30 -2.28 -38.74 -19.29
CA LYS A 30 -3.14 -38.31 -18.18
C LYS A 30 -2.21 -38.25 -16.97
N ASP A 31 -1.80 -37.04 -16.59
CA ASP A 31 -1.51 -36.63 -15.20
C ASP A 31 -0.76 -35.28 -15.16
N LYS A 32 -1.47 -34.18 -15.47
CA LYS A 32 -1.08 -32.81 -15.10
C LYS A 32 -2.19 -31.99 -14.42
N ASP A 33 -3.37 -32.59 -14.19
CA ASP A 33 -4.51 -31.94 -13.52
C ASP A 33 -4.53 -32.23 -11.99
N SER A 34 -3.60 -33.04 -11.45
CA SER A 34 -3.57 -33.44 -10.04
C SER A 34 -3.05 -32.36 -9.06
N LYS A 35 -2.50 -31.25 -9.58
CA LYS A 35 -1.99 -30.13 -8.76
C LYS A 35 -2.99 -28.99 -8.50
N SER A 36 -4.14 -28.95 -9.19
CA SER A 36 -5.09 -27.85 -8.98
C SER A 36 -5.84 -28.00 -7.66
N TYR A 37 -5.89 -26.91 -6.87
CA TYR A 37 -6.65 -26.84 -5.63
C TYR A 37 -7.48 -25.55 -5.57
N ASN A 38 -8.31 -25.40 -4.55
CA ASN A 38 -9.13 -24.20 -4.34
C ASN A 38 -9.19 -23.91 -2.85
N GLU A 39 -8.33 -23.01 -2.40
CA GLU A 39 -8.22 -22.61 -1.00
C GLU A 39 -8.23 -21.09 -0.95
N ASP A 40 -9.20 -20.51 -0.24
CA ASP A 40 -9.31 -19.06 -0.06
C ASP A 40 -8.67 -18.60 1.26
N PHE A 41 -8.22 -19.54 2.09
CA PHE A 41 -7.60 -19.31 3.40
C PHE A 41 -8.49 -18.55 4.39
N GLY A 42 -9.79 -18.42 4.09
CA GLY A 42 -10.74 -17.61 4.83
C GLY A 42 -10.50 -16.09 4.69
N ILE A 43 -9.89 -15.64 3.58
CA ILE A 43 -9.65 -14.23 3.25
C ILE A 43 -10.23 -13.88 1.86
N SER A 44 -10.38 -12.60 1.55
CA SER A 44 -10.79 -12.18 0.20
C SER A 44 -9.60 -12.10 -0.76
N HIS A 45 -9.87 -12.16 -2.08
CA HIS A 45 -8.84 -12.19 -3.11
C HIS A 45 -9.14 -11.20 -4.24
N ILE A 46 -8.12 -10.49 -4.71
CA ILE A 46 -8.14 -9.77 -5.98
C ILE A 46 -8.01 -10.83 -7.08
N THR A 47 -9.12 -11.21 -7.70
CA THR A 47 -9.08 -12.31 -8.66
C THR A 47 -8.61 -11.85 -10.05
N ARG A 48 -7.87 -12.70 -10.76
CA ARG A 48 -7.48 -12.42 -12.16
C ARG A 48 -8.70 -12.16 -13.05
N SER A 49 -9.82 -12.84 -12.83
CA SER A 49 -11.05 -12.65 -13.59
C SER A 49 -11.68 -11.26 -13.40
N ASP A 50 -11.51 -10.66 -12.22
CA ASP A 50 -11.97 -9.30 -11.96
C ASP A 50 -11.04 -8.28 -12.60
N MET A 51 -9.73 -8.47 -12.48
CA MET A 51 -8.73 -7.58 -13.08
C MET A 51 -8.77 -7.58 -14.61
N LEU A 52 -9.09 -8.71 -15.25
CA LEU A 52 -9.24 -8.78 -16.72
C LEU A 52 -10.44 -7.96 -17.26
N LYS A 53 -11.32 -7.44 -16.39
CA LYS A 53 -12.38 -6.50 -16.79
C LYS A 53 -11.85 -5.07 -16.95
N PHE A 54 -10.70 -4.74 -16.36
CA PHE A 54 -10.19 -3.37 -16.28
C PHE A 54 -9.96 -2.73 -17.65
N PRO A 55 -9.33 -3.39 -18.65
CA PRO A 55 -9.03 -2.74 -19.92
C PRO A 55 -10.26 -2.18 -20.64
N GLU A 56 -11.41 -2.85 -20.51
CA GLU A 56 -12.69 -2.37 -21.03
C GLU A 56 -13.35 -1.37 -20.07
N GLN A 57 -13.41 -1.69 -18.78
CA GLN A 57 -14.11 -0.88 -17.79
C GLN A 57 -13.49 0.51 -17.59
N GLN A 58 -12.16 0.62 -17.61
CA GLN A 58 -11.42 1.86 -17.39
C GLN A 58 -11.60 2.89 -18.51
N GLN A 59 -12.18 2.50 -19.66
CA GLN A 59 -12.50 3.44 -20.73
C GLN A 59 -13.61 4.42 -20.34
N SER A 60 -14.43 4.08 -19.34
CA SER A 60 -15.49 4.92 -18.81
C SER A 60 -14.92 6.08 -17.96
N ASP A 61 -15.39 7.30 -18.22
CA ASP A 61 -15.04 8.48 -17.41
C ASP A 61 -15.49 8.36 -15.94
N GLN A 62 -16.34 7.38 -15.63
CA GLN A 62 -16.71 7.02 -14.25
C GLN A 62 -15.50 6.72 -13.36
N PHE A 63 -14.41 6.19 -13.94
CA PHE A 63 -13.24 5.71 -13.20
C PHE A 63 -11.98 6.53 -13.49
N LYS A 64 -12.02 7.55 -14.33
CA LYS A 64 -10.80 8.28 -14.71
C LYS A 64 -10.48 9.37 -13.72
N VAL A 65 -9.23 9.42 -13.26
CA VAL A 65 -8.70 10.61 -12.59
C VAL A 65 -8.93 11.82 -13.52
N PRO A 66 -9.51 12.94 -13.01
CA PRO A 66 -9.80 14.10 -13.85
C PRO A 66 -8.56 14.66 -14.54
N HIS A 67 -8.78 15.34 -15.67
CA HIS A 67 -7.72 16.15 -16.27
C HIS A 67 -7.50 17.41 -15.43
N PHE A 68 -6.24 17.73 -15.15
CA PHE A 68 -5.85 18.93 -14.42
C PHE A 68 -5.17 19.94 -15.36
N ASP A 69 -5.45 21.24 -15.18
CA ASP A 69 -4.74 22.28 -15.92
C ASP A 69 -3.35 22.48 -15.33
N LYS A 70 -2.33 22.00 -16.06
CA LYS A 70 -0.92 22.12 -15.66
C LYS A 70 -0.48 23.55 -15.31
N ASN A 71 -1.11 24.58 -15.87
CA ASN A 71 -0.74 25.98 -15.60
C ASN A 71 -1.22 26.48 -14.23
N THR A 72 -2.13 25.73 -13.59
CA THR A 72 -2.63 26.03 -12.24
C THR A 72 -1.80 25.37 -11.15
N ILE A 73 -0.95 24.40 -11.53
CA ILE A 73 -0.18 23.58 -10.60
C ILE A 73 1.02 24.37 -10.08
N LYS A 74 1.13 24.44 -8.76
CA LYS A 74 2.21 25.12 -8.06
C LYS A 74 2.91 24.19 -7.08
N ASN A 75 4.19 24.47 -6.82
CA ASN A 75 4.92 23.90 -5.69
C ASN A 75 4.33 24.44 -4.38
N ILE A 76 4.41 23.67 -3.30
CA ILE A 76 3.96 24.10 -1.97
C ILE A 76 4.87 25.25 -1.49
N PRO A 77 4.36 26.48 -1.27
CA PRO A 77 5.22 27.64 -1.01
C PRO A 77 6.00 27.58 0.30
N SER A 78 5.50 26.82 1.27
CA SER A 78 6.10 26.72 2.61
C SER A 78 7.34 25.81 2.68
N VAL A 79 7.69 25.12 1.60
CA VAL A 79 8.90 24.27 1.53
C VAL A 79 9.84 24.77 0.46
N ASP A 80 11.13 24.80 0.78
CA ASP A 80 12.17 25.30 -0.11
C ASP A 80 12.71 24.17 -1.00
N GLY A 81 12.02 23.95 -2.13
CA GLY A 81 12.50 23.05 -3.20
C GLY A 81 12.51 21.55 -2.87
N LEU A 82 11.80 21.13 -1.82
CA LEU A 82 11.58 19.72 -1.51
C LEU A 82 10.51 19.14 -2.43
N ASP A 83 10.71 17.90 -2.86
CA ASP A 83 9.60 17.08 -3.34
C ASP A 83 8.74 16.68 -2.13
N VAL A 84 7.42 16.77 -2.26
CA VAL A 84 6.43 16.33 -1.26
C VAL A 84 5.45 15.38 -1.94
N TRP A 85 5.36 14.14 -1.46
CA TRP A 85 4.57 13.10 -2.13
C TRP A 85 3.47 12.49 -1.24
N ASP A 86 3.59 11.21 -0.87
CA ASP A 86 2.60 10.50 -0.09
C ASP A 86 2.24 11.30 1.16
N SER A 87 0.95 11.57 1.32
CA SER A 87 0.44 12.41 2.39
C SER A 87 -0.86 11.84 2.97
N TRP A 88 -1.05 12.09 4.26
CA TRP A 88 -2.22 11.68 5.03
C TRP A 88 -2.60 12.76 6.04
N PRO A 89 -3.90 13.08 6.16
CA PRO A 89 -4.36 14.02 7.17
C PRO A 89 -4.29 13.41 8.57
N LEU A 90 -4.25 14.27 9.59
CA LEU A 90 -4.69 13.88 10.93
C LEU A 90 -6.19 13.61 10.87
N GLN A 91 -6.60 12.40 11.29
CA GLN A 91 -7.99 11.94 11.20
C GLN A 91 -8.56 11.67 12.59
N ASN A 92 -9.89 11.74 12.71
CA ASN A 92 -10.60 11.13 13.83
C ASN A 92 -10.63 9.61 13.63
N ALA A 93 -11.02 8.86 14.67
CA ALA A 93 -11.08 7.39 14.61
C ALA A 93 -12.00 6.82 13.51
N ASP A 94 -12.94 7.60 12.97
CA ASP A 94 -13.83 7.23 11.87
C ASP A 94 -13.28 7.55 10.47
N GLY A 95 -12.09 8.14 10.40
CA GLY A 95 -11.41 8.55 9.17
C GLY A 95 -11.71 9.99 8.72
N THR A 96 -12.65 10.70 9.34
CA THR A 96 -12.87 12.12 8.98
C THR A 96 -11.69 12.99 9.37
N VAL A 97 -11.44 14.09 8.66
CA VAL A 97 -10.33 15.01 8.98
C VAL A 97 -10.54 15.61 10.37
N ALA A 98 -9.52 15.53 11.22
CA ALA A 98 -9.55 16.06 12.57
C ALA A 98 -9.40 17.59 12.57
N ASN A 99 -10.01 18.22 13.58
CA ASN A 99 -9.77 19.63 13.90
C ASN A 99 -8.87 19.70 15.13
N TYR A 100 -7.60 20.06 14.92
CA TYR A 100 -6.63 20.24 15.99
C TYR A 100 -6.50 21.73 16.33
N TYR A 101 -7.23 22.18 17.37
CA TYR A 101 -7.23 23.57 17.83
C TYR A 101 -7.49 24.62 16.72
N GLY A 102 -8.39 24.32 15.79
CA GLY A 102 -8.73 25.20 14.65
C GLY A 102 -7.90 24.95 13.39
N TYR A 103 -7.04 23.92 13.38
CA TYR A 103 -6.19 23.56 12.25
C TYR A 103 -6.54 22.20 11.65
N GLN A 104 -6.36 22.10 10.34
CA GLN A 104 -6.17 20.83 9.65
C GLN A 104 -4.66 20.55 9.59
N ILE A 105 -4.27 19.31 9.89
CA ILE A 105 -2.87 18.87 9.85
C ILE A 105 -2.73 17.77 8.81
N VAL A 106 -1.66 17.83 8.02
CA VAL A 106 -1.24 16.82 7.06
C VAL A 106 0.18 16.40 7.36
N PHE A 107 0.40 15.10 7.38
CA PHE A 107 1.73 14.51 7.35
C PHE A 107 2.05 14.15 5.91
N ALA A 108 3.27 14.41 5.46
CA ALA A 108 3.70 14.03 4.13
C ALA A 108 5.16 13.59 4.12
N LEU A 109 5.47 12.65 3.23
CA LEU A 109 6.85 12.35 2.89
C LEU A 109 7.42 13.51 2.09
N ALA A 110 8.59 14.00 2.51
CA ALA A 110 9.31 15.05 1.81
C ALA A 110 10.81 14.77 1.79
N GLY A 111 11.48 15.32 0.77
CA GLY A 111 12.89 15.06 0.54
C GLY A 111 13.52 15.88 -0.56
N ASN A 112 14.85 15.92 -0.56
CA ASN A 112 15.63 16.53 -1.61
C ASN A 112 15.41 15.78 -2.94
N PRO A 113 14.95 16.45 -4.02
CA PRO A 113 14.69 15.82 -5.32
C PRO A 113 15.89 15.08 -5.93
N LYS A 114 17.12 15.41 -5.48
CA LYS A 114 18.38 14.82 -5.96
C LYS A 114 18.83 13.60 -5.17
N VAL A 115 18.18 13.27 -4.05
CA VAL A 115 18.55 12.18 -3.15
C VAL A 115 17.34 11.28 -2.95
N GLY A 116 17.27 10.19 -3.72
CA GLY A 116 16.08 9.31 -3.73
C GLY A 116 15.73 8.67 -2.37
N SER A 117 16.72 8.52 -1.49
CA SER A 117 16.58 7.98 -0.12
C SER A 117 16.36 9.06 0.94
N ASP A 118 16.31 10.35 0.58
CA ASP A 118 15.94 11.41 1.51
C ASP A 118 14.42 11.37 1.65
N THR A 119 13.94 10.53 2.57
CA THR A 119 12.51 10.26 2.76
C THR A 119 12.20 10.39 4.24
N PHE A 120 11.66 11.54 4.63
CA PHE A 120 11.30 11.82 6.02
C PHE A 120 9.92 12.45 6.13
N ILE A 121 9.26 12.27 7.28
CA ILE A 121 7.90 12.74 7.51
C ILE A 121 7.94 14.19 7.96
N HIS A 122 7.25 15.03 7.22
CA HIS A 122 7.09 16.46 7.47
C HIS A 122 5.64 16.77 7.87
N VAL A 123 5.46 17.82 8.68
CA VAL A 123 4.15 18.29 9.12
C VAL A 123 3.76 19.56 8.38
N PHE A 124 2.60 19.53 7.74
CA PHE A 124 1.95 20.66 7.10
C PHE A 124 0.64 20.97 7.83
N TYR A 125 0.26 22.24 7.88
CA TYR A 125 -0.97 22.65 8.55
C TYR A 125 -1.56 23.91 7.93
N GLN A 126 -2.88 24.02 7.96
CA GLN A 126 -3.64 25.20 7.54
C GLN A 126 -4.82 25.42 8.49
N LYS A 127 -5.41 26.62 8.53
CA LYS A 127 -6.60 26.83 9.36
C LYS A 127 -7.79 26.10 8.74
N VAL A 128 -8.68 25.57 9.59
CA VAL A 128 -9.95 25.01 9.15
C VAL A 128 -10.74 26.09 8.39
N GLY A 129 -11.22 25.75 7.18
CA GLY A 129 -11.93 26.65 6.29
C GLY A 129 -11.04 27.31 5.21
N GLU A 130 -9.72 27.25 5.34
CA GLU A 130 -8.81 27.62 4.26
C GLU A 130 -8.71 26.48 3.24
N THR A 131 -8.57 26.82 1.97
CA THR A 131 -8.51 25.83 0.88
C THR A 131 -7.31 26.04 -0.05
N SER A 132 -6.76 27.25 -0.12
CA SER A 132 -5.66 27.57 -1.03
C SER A 132 -4.38 26.81 -0.67
N LEU A 133 -3.63 26.38 -1.68
CA LEU A 133 -2.29 25.81 -1.49
C LEU A 133 -1.38 26.72 -0.63
N ASP A 134 -1.51 28.04 -0.80
CA ASP A 134 -0.69 29.04 -0.12
C ASP A 134 -0.97 29.11 1.39
N SER A 135 -2.05 28.48 1.87
CA SER A 135 -2.40 28.42 3.30
C SER A 135 -1.70 27.30 4.06
N TRP A 136 -1.17 26.29 3.35
CA TRP A 136 -0.36 25.24 3.96
C TRP A 136 0.96 25.82 4.46
N LYS A 137 1.11 25.87 5.79
CA LYS A 137 2.36 26.14 6.47
C LYS A 137 3.11 24.85 6.75
N HIS A 138 4.42 24.95 6.91
CA HIS A 138 5.30 23.82 7.19
C HIS A 138 5.89 23.93 8.60
N ALA A 139 5.66 22.91 9.45
CA ALA A 139 6.17 22.85 10.83
C ALA A 139 7.50 22.09 10.95
N GLY A 140 8.11 21.68 9.83
CA GLY A 140 9.36 20.92 9.81
C GLY A 140 9.15 19.41 9.76
N ARG A 141 10.24 18.67 10.05
CA ARG A 141 10.20 17.22 10.25
C ARG A 141 9.46 16.89 11.54
N VAL A 142 8.78 15.74 11.56
CA VAL A 142 8.22 15.15 12.80
C VAL A 142 9.38 14.77 13.73
N PHE A 143 10.31 13.96 13.24
CA PHE A 143 11.40 13.43 14.04
C PHE A 143 12.68 14.23 13.82
N LYS A 144 13.41 14.49 14.90
CA LYS A 144 14.81 14.93 14.85
C LYS A 144 15.68 13.74 14.48
N LYS A 145 16.86 14.04 13.94
CA LYS A 145 17.80 13.05 13.41
C LYS A 145 17.99 11.84 14.34
N ASP A 146 18.19 12.07 15.63
CA ASP A 146 18.58 11.02 16.58
C ASP A 146 17.40 10.57 17.48
N ASP A 147 16.17 11.00 17.22
CA ASP A 147 15.01 10.62 18.06
C ASP A 147 14.77 9.10 18.07
N HIS A 148 15.07 8.42 16.95
CA HIS A 148 14.94 6.96 16.81
C HIS A 148 15.88 6.16 17.72
N LEU A 149 16.95 6.79 18.24
CA LEU A 149 17.91 6.16 19.15
C LEU A 149 17.48 6.26 20.63
N ILE A 150 16.50 7.10 20.96
CA ILE A 150 16.08 7.39 22.34
C ILE A 150 15.34 6.21 22.99
N PRO A 151 14.38 5.52 22.32
CA PRO A 151 13.58 4.47 22.95
C PRO A 151 14.35 3.19 23.31
N ASN A 152 15.60 3.04 22.86
CA ASN A 152 16.37 1.79 22.89
C ASN A 152 15.65 0.60 22.22
N ASP A 153 14.85 0.89 21.19
CA ASP A 153 14.22 -0.12 20.34
C ASP A 153 15.21 -0.53 19.24
N LEU A 154 15.58 -1.81 19.21
CA LEU A 154 16.62 -2.31 18.32
C LEU A 154 16.27 -2.16 16.83
N ILE A 155 14.99 -2.20 16.46
CA ILE A 155 14.57 -2.05 15.07
C ILE A 155 14.56 -0.57 14.69
N LEU A 156 14.14 0.32 15.60
CA LEU A 156 14.19 1.77 15.36
C LEU A 156 15.61 2.29 15.20
N ASN A 157 16.58 1.71 15.92
CA ASN A 157 17.98 2.13 15.85
C ASN A 157 18.60 2.04 14.45
N ASP A 158 18.04 1.18 13.58
CA ASP A 158 18.51 0.97 12.20
C ASP A 158 17.71 1.78 11.16
N GLN A 159 16.81 2.67 11.60
CA GLN A 159 16.02 3.52 10.72
C GLN A 159 16.90 4.37 9.80
N ALA A 160 16.64 4.29 8.50
CA ALA A 160 17.28 5.12 7.49
C ALA A 160 16.28 6.07 6.82
N GLU A 161 15.03 5.62 6.67
CA GLU A 161 13.94 6.35 6.03
C GLU A 161 12.66 6.24 6.87
N GLU A 162 11.83 7.29 6.83
CA GLU A 162 10.50 7.30 7.43
C GLU A 162 9.48 7.28 6.28
N TRP A 163 8.81 6.15 6.07
CA TRP A 163 7.83 5.94 5.00
C TRP A 163 6.39 6.10 5.50
N SER A 164 5.43 6.03 4.58
CA SER A 164 4.03 6.42 4.78
C SER A 164 3.29 5.67 5.89
N GLY A 165 2.13 6.22 6.29
CA GLY A 165 1.19 5.62 7.24
C GLY A 165 -0.08 6.44 7.45
N SER A 166 -0.45 6.66 8.70
CA SER A 166 -1.66 7.40 9.10
C SER A 166 -1.46 8.15 10.42
N ALA A 167 -2.34 9.09 10.73
CA ALA A 167 -2.32 9.81 11.99
C ALA A 167 -3.74 9.95 12.55
N THR A 168 -3.91 9.69 13.83
CA THR A 168 -5.20 9.81 14.53
C THR A 168 -5.12 10.85 15.65
N LEU A 169 -6.17 11.65 15.79
CA LEU A 169 -6.40 12.48 16.98
C LEU A 169 -7.08 11.61 18.02
N THR A 170 -6.39 11.33 19.13
CA THR A 170 -6.92 10.48 20.20
C THR A 170 -8.07 11.17 20.93
N SER A 171 -8.85 10.41 21.68
CA SER A 171 -9.93 10.94 22.53
C SER A 171 -9.42 11.92 23.60
N ASP A 172 -8.15 11.80 23.98
CA ASP A 172 -7.49 12.66 24.96
C ASP A 172 -6.89 13.93 24.32
N GLY A 173 -7.02 14.10 23.00
CA GLY A 173 -6.54 15.27 22.27
C GLY A 173 -5.08 15.18 21.81
N GLU A 174 -4.49 13.98 21.82
CA GLU A 174 -3.11 13.74 21.42
C GLU A 174 -3.00 13.35 19.95
N ILE A 175 -1.90 13.73 19.30
CA ILE A 175 -1.61 13.27 17.94
C ILE A 175 -0.85 11.95 18.01
N ARG A 176 -1.48 10.88 17.54
CA ARG A 176 -0.88 9.56 17.45
C ARG A 176 -0.55 9.25 16.00
N LEU A 177 0.74 9.17 15.68
CA LEU A 177 1.26 8.85 14.36
C LEU A 177 1.55 7.34 14.25
N PHE A 178 1.19 6.77 13.10
CA PHE A 178 1.63 5.46 12.64
C PHE A 178 2.31 5.61 11.30
N TYR A 179 3.45 4.98 11.12
CA TYR A 179 4.23 5.10 9.91
C TYR A 179 5.13 3.89 9.72
N THR A 180 5.86 3.89 8.61
CA THR A 180 6.76 2.79 8.27
C THR A 180 8.20 3.19 8.58
N ASN A 181 8.80 2.54 9.58
CA ASN A 181 10.24 2.57 9.76
C ASN A 181 10.88 1.69 8.69
N ARG A 182 11.74 2.27 7.85
CA ARG A 182 12.51 1.50 6.88
C ARG A 182 14.01 1.58 7.18
N ASP A 183 14.63 0.41 7.31
CA ASP A 183 16.08 0.34 7.42
C ASP A 183 16.80 0.64 6.09
N SER A 184 18.12 0.82 6.18
CA SER A 184 18.94 1.03 4.98
C SER A 184 18.93 -0.21 4.07
N TYR A 185 19.04 -0.01 2.76
CA TYR A 185 19.37 -1.12 1.86
C TYR A 185 20.89 -1.22 1.74
N ALA A 186 21.50 -2.05 2.60
CA ALA A 186 22.94 -2.31 2.65
C ALA A 186 23.22 -3.82 2.91
N PRO A 187 23.03 -4.68 1.89
CA PRO A 187 23.12 -6.14 2.04
C PRO A 187 24.43 -6.66 2.63
N GLU A 188 25.55 -5.96 2.40
CA GLU A 188 26.86 -6.28 2.96
C GLU A 188 26.93 -6.17 4.48
N SER A 189 26.02 -5.38 5.08
CA SER A 189 25.89 -5.20 6.52
C SER A 189 24.65 -5.90 7.07
N GLY A 190 23.92 -6.67 6.25
CA GLY A 190 22.73 -7.42 6.65
C GLY A 190 21.44 -6.61 6.70
N HIS A 191 21.42 -5.40 6.14
CA HIS A 191 20.22 -4.57 6.02
C HIS A 191 19.65 -4.66 4.61
N TYR A 192 18.34 -4.89 4.49
CA TYR A 192 17.71 -5.27 3.22
C TYR A 192 16.48 -4.40 2.89
N GLY A 193 16.37 -3.21 3.49
CA GLY A 193 15.15 -2.39 3.38
C GLY A 193 13.98 -2.97 4.16
N LYS A 194 14.25 -3.57 5.33
CA LYS A 194 13.25 -4.04 6.28
C LYS A 194 12.27 -2.91 6.58
N GLN A 195 10.98 -3.19 6.40
CA GLN A 195 9.89 -2.28 6.73
C GLN A 195 9.27 -2.75 8.04
N THR A 196 8.93 -1.81 8.92
CA THR A 196 8.35 -2.11 10.25
C THR A 196 7.30 -1.08 10.60
N LEU A 197 6.10 -1.56 10.93
CA LEU A 197 5.02 -0.70 11.40
C LEU A 197 5.43 -0.09 12.74
N THR A 198 5.37 1.23 12.82
CA THR A 198 5.96 2.01 13.91
C THR A 198 4.98 3.09 14.37
N THR A 199 5.00 3.44 15.66
CA THR A 199 4.16 4.51 16.20
C THR A 199 4.94 5.46 17.09
N ALA A 200 4.45 6.70 17.17
CA ALA A 200 4.85 7.67 18.17
C ALA A 200 3.70 8.64 18.50
N GLN A 201 3.74 9.24 19.68
CA GLN A 201 2.98 10.44 19.99
C GLN A 201 3.77 11.67 19.55
N VAL A 202 3.12 12.57 18.82
CA VAL A 202 3.72 13.81 18.32
C VAL A 202 3.17 14.97 19.13
N ASN A 203 3.99 15.52 20.03
CA ASN A 203 3.58 16.65 20.86
C ASN A 203 3.74 17.94 20.06
N VAL A 204 2.61 18.58 19.75
CA VAL A 204 2.53 19.82 18.98
C VAL A 204 2.00 20.94 19.85
N SER A 205 2.69 22.08 19.89
CA SER A 205 2.18 23.30 20.53
C SER A 205 1.78 24.36 19.50
N GLN A 206 1.01 25.32 19.99
CA GLN A 206 0.69 26.57 19.32
C GLN A 206 1.38 27.72 20.07
N PRO A 207 2.66 28.05 19.76
CA PRO A 207 3.41 29.09 20.48
C PRO A 207 2.85 30.51 20.28
N ASP A 208 2.09 30.74 19.20
CA ASP A 208 1.42 32.01 18.89
C ASP A 208 0.11 31.76 18.11
N TYR A 209 -0.63 32.83 17.78
CA TYR A 209 -1.97 32.71 17.17
C TYR A 209 -1.98 31.96 15.82
N ASP A 210 -0.86 31.89 15.10
CA ASP A 210 -0.83 31.46 13.70
C ASP A 210 0.14 30.31 13.41
N THR A 211 0.85 29.78 14.41
CA THR A 211 1.93 28.82 14.22
C THR A 211 1.69 27.53 15.00
N LEU A 212 1.82 26.39 14.35
CA LEU A 212 2.00 25.09 14.99
C LEU A 212 3.47 24.67 14.95
N LYS A 213 3.93 24.02 16.02
CA LYS A 213 5.31 23.57 16.18
C LYS A 213 5.36 22.17 16.78
N VAL A 214 6.14 21.29 16.16
CA VAL A 214 6.49 19.99 16.76
C VAL A 214 7.54 20.22 17.86
N ASP A 215 7.22 19.86 19.10
CA ASP A 215 8.09 20.08 20.26
C ASP A 215 8.93 18.85 20.60
N SER A 216 8.26 17.70 20.73
CA SER A 216 8.84 16.45 21.21
C SER A 216 8.07 15.24 20.69
N ILE A 217 8.74 14.09 20.79
CA ILE A 217 8.21 12.79 20.42
C ILE A 217 8.23 11.93 21.69
N GLU A 218 7.12 11.25 21.95
CA GLU A 218 6.96 10.35 23.11
C GLU A 218 6.34 9.03 22.66
N ASP A 219 6.40 8.02 23.51
CA ASP A 219 5.84 6.69 23.26
C ASP A 219 6.21 6.11 21.87
N TYR A 220 7.47 6.30 21.50
CA TYR A 220 8.03 5.97 20.20
C TYR A 220 8.54 4.53 20.17
N LYS A 221 7.94 3.67 19.35
CA LYS A 221 8.20 2.22 19.36
C LYS A 221 7.81 1.53 18.06
N SER A 222 8.53 0.45 17.74
CA SER A 222 8.13 -0.53 16.73
C SER A 222 6.91 -1.34 17.20
N ILE A 223 6.00 -1.67 16.29
CA ILE A 223 4.80 -2.48 16.57
C ILE A 223 4.92 -3.87 15.94
N PHE A 224 5.25 -3.94 14.64
CA PHE A 224 5.15 -5.19 13.90
C PHE A 224 6.07 -5.21 12.67
N ASP A 225 6.80 -6.31 12.51
CA ASP A 225 7.81 -6.52 11.44
C ASP A 225 7.60 -7.82 10.64
N GLY A 226 6.38 -8.38 10.68
CA GLY A 226 6.01 -9.64 10.03
C GLY A 226 6.13 -10.84 10.96
N ASP A 227 5.25 -11.84 10.80
CA ASP A 227 5.23 -13.05 11.65
C ASP A 227 5.66 -14.33 10.92
N GLY A 228 5.86 -14.22 9.61
CA GLY A 228 6.24 -15.29 8.69
C GLY A 228 5.16 -16.31 8.37
N LYS A 229 3.98 -16.18 9.00
CA LYS A 229 2.84 -17.08 8.83
C LYS A 229 1.67 -16.39 8.15
N TYR A 230 1.22 -15.25 8.67
CA TYR A 230 0.19 -14.45 8.01
C TYR A 230 0.80 -13.38 7.12
N TYR A 231 1.94 -12.84 7.52
CA TYR A 231 2.65 -11.78 6.82
C TYR A 231 4.11 -12.13 6.66
N GLN A 232 4.63 -11.96 5.44
CA GLN A 232 6.03 -12.22 5.11
C GLN A 232 6.97 -11.37 5.99
N THR A 233 8.09 -11.95 6.42
CA THR A 233 9.20 -11.17 7.03
C THR A 233 10.23 -10.77 5.98
N VAL A 234 11.06 -9.76 6.29
CA VAL A 234 12.17 -9.39 5.40
C VAL A 234 13.10 -10.58 5.11
N GLN A 235 13.36 -11.45 6.11
CA GLN A 235 14.19 -12.64 5.92
C GLN A 235 13.60 -13.61 4.91
N GLN A 236 12.27 -13.78 4.87
CA GLN A 236 11.63 -14.64 3.89
C GLN A 236 11.62 -14.00 2.50
N GLY A 237 11.42 -12.68 2.41
CA GLY A 237 11.42 -11.98 1.12
C GLY A 237 12.77 -12.06 0.41
N ILE A 238 13.88 -11.95 1.14
CA ILE A 238 15.22 -12.04 0.54
C ILE A 238 15.61 -13.46 0.08
N GLU A 239 14.85 -14.49 0.43
CA GLU A 239 15.10 -15.85 -0.06
C GLU A 239 14.76 -16.02 -1.55
N SER A 240 13.90 -15.15 -2.09
CA SER A 240 13.44 -15.19 -3.48
C SER A 240 14.02 -14.03 -4.30
N GLU A 241 14.84 -14.35 -5.32
CA GLU A 241 15.39 -13.32 -6.20
C GLU A 241 14.28 -12.63 -7.01
N GLY A 242 14.24 -11.29 -6.96
CA GLY A 242 13.26 -10.47 -7.67
C GLY A 242 11.92 -10.28 -6.94
N ASP A 243 11.79 -10.80 -5.71
CA ASP A 243 10.64 -10.58 -4.84
C ASP A 243 10.53 -9.13 -4.37
N ASN A 244 9.32 -8.67 -4.06
CA ASN A 244 9.07 -7.34 -3.53
C ASN A 244 8.48 -7.43 -2.12
N HIS A 245 9.37 -7.42 -1.11
CA HIS A 245 8.95 -7.39 0.29
C HIS A 245 8.31 -6.04 0.66
N THR A 246 7.10 -6.11 1.22
CA THR A 246 6.33 -4.95 1.69
C THR A 246 5.78 -5.21 3.09
N LEU A 247 5.86 -4.19 3.95
CA LEU A 247 5.20 -4.15 5.26
C LEU A 247 5.06 -2.69 5.73
N ARG A 248 4.15 -1.95 5.09
CA ARG A 248 4.12 -0.49 5.17
C ARG A 248 2.71 0.07 5.15
N ASP A 249 2.61 1.39 5.17
CA ASP A 249 1.38 2.16 5.05
C ASP A 249 0.31 1.80 6.10
N PRO A 250 0.65 1.76 7.41
CA PRO A 250 -0.32 1.44 8.45
C PRO A 250 -1.41 2.51 8.57
N HIS A 251 -2.64 2.11 8.30
CA HIS A 251 -3.86 2.90 8.44
C HIS A 251 -4.60 2.53 9.73
N TYR A 252 -4.68 3.51 10.64
CA TYR A 252 -5.40 3.38 11.91
C TYR A 252 -6.90 3.44 11.73
N VAL A 253 -7.62 2.54 12.40
CA VAL A 253 -9.08 2.58 12.46
C VAL A 253 -9.61 1.92 13.74
N GLU A 254 -10.79 2.33 14.17
CA GLU A 254 -11.49 1.71 15.30
C GLU A 254 -12.85 1.11 14.92
N ASP A 255 -13.21 -0.01 15.55
CA ASP A 255 -14.57 -0.55 15.52
C ASP A 255 -14.97 -1.04 16.92
N ASN A 256 -16.08 -0.52 17.44
CA ASN A 256 -16.62 -0.86 18.77
C ASN A 256 -15.58 -0.74 19.92
N GLY A 257 -14.71 0.28 19.87
CA GLY A 257 -13.67 0.54 20.88
C GLY A 257 -12.41 -0.33 20.74
N HIS A 258 -12.35 -1.20 19.74
CA HIS A 258 -11.11 -1.91 19.38
C HIS A 258 -10.32 -1.11 18.36
N LYS A 259 -9.00 -1.09 18.52
CA LYS A 259 -8.04 -0.34 17.70
C LYS A 259 -7.31 -1.26 16.75
N TYR A 260 -7.17 -0.87 15.49
CA TYR A 260 -6.55 -1.69 14.45
C TYR A 260 -5.60 -0.88 13.59
N LEU A 261 -4.61 -1.57 13.01
CA LEU A 261 -3.87 -1.09 11.85
C LEU A 261 -4.20 -2.00 10.66
N VAL A 262 -4.58 -1.40 9.55
CA VAL A 262 -4.66 -2.05 8.23
C VAL A 262 -3.51 -1.56 7.38
N PHE A 263 -2.76 -2.44 6.72
CA PHE A 263 -1.46 -2.10 6.14
C PHE A 263 -1.18 -2.87 4.85
N GLU A 264 -0.29 -2.35 4.02
CA GLU A 264 0.29 -3.10 2.90
C GLU A 264 1.27 -4.15 3.44
N ALA A 265 1.16 -5.37 2.91
CA ALA A 265 2.02 -6.49 3.23
C ALA A 265 2.14 -7.48 2.07
N ASN A 266 2.83 -8.59 2.33
CA ASN A 266 2.81 -9.81 1.50
C ASN A 266 2.27 -10.97 2.35
N THR A 267 1.55 -11.92 1.74
CA THR A 267 1.05 -13.11 2.45
C THR A 267 2.20 -13.92 3.05
N GLY A 268 2.00 -14.50 4.23
CA GLY A 268 2.91 -15.47 4.85
C GLY A 268 2.56 -16.93 4.52
N THR A 269 3.27 -17.86 5.17
CA THR A 269 3.22 -19.30 4.84
C THR A 269 1.86 -19.99 5.07
N ASP A 270 1.02 -19.48 5.96
CA ASP A 270 -0.25 -20.11 6.38
C ASP A 270 -1.48 -19.58 5.59
N VAL A 271 -1.34 -18.51 4.81
CA VAL A 271 -2.46 -17.81 4.14
C VAL A 271 -2.26 -17.63 2.63
N GLY A 272 -1.52 -18.55 2.01
CA GLY A 272 -1.36 -18.61 0.57
C GLY A 272 -0.09 -17.93 0.06
N TYR A 273 1.06 -18.41 0.50
CA TYR A 273 2.39 -17.87 0.14
C TYR A 273 2.70 -17.89 -1.36
N GLN A 274 3.66 -17.07 -1.77
CA GLN A 274 4.26 -17.13 -3.11
C GLN A 274 4.92 -18.48 -3.41
N GLY A 275 5.14 -18.75 -4.70
CA GLY A 275 5.78 -19.97 -5.18
C GLY A 275 5.00 -20.61 -6.34
N ASP A 276 5.64 -21.55 -7.03
CA ASP A 276 5.07 -22.15 -8.26
C ASP A 276 3.70 -22.82 -8.03
N ASP A 277 3.43 -23.32 -6.82
CA ASP A 277 2.16 -23.93 -6.47
C ASP A 277 1.01 -22.90 -6.33
N SER A 278 1.31 -21.60 -6.14
CA SER A 278 0.31 -20.53 -6.10
C SER A 278 -0.48 -20.43 -7.41
N LEU A 279 0.19 -20.69 -8.55
CA LEU A 279 -0.42 -20.63 -9.88
C LEU A 279 -1.51 -21.68 -10.11
N PHE A 280 -1.62 -22.68 -9.22
CA PHE A 280 -2.60 -23.77 -9.32
C PHE A 280 -3.81 -23.61 -8.39
N ASN A 281 -3.86 -22.54 -7.58
CA ASN A 281 -4.99 -22.24 -6.72
C ASN A 281 -6.10 -21.53 -7.50
N ARG A 282 -7.28 -22.15 -7.61
CA ARG A 282 -8.43 -21.59 -8.33
C ARG A 282 -8.99 -20.33 -7.68
N ALA A 283 -8.78 -20.13 -6.38
CA ALA A 283 -9.28 -18.97 -5.64
C ALA A 283 -8.74 -17.65 -6.22
N TYR A 284 -7.49 -17.65 -6.70
CA TYR A 284 -6.82 -16.46 -7.25
C TYR A 284 -7.30 -16.09 -8.65
N TYR A 285 -7.93 -17.01 -9.38
CA TYR A 285 -8.40 -16.78 -10.73
C TYR A 285 -9.84 -16.29 -10.76
N GLY A 286 -10.71 -16.86 -9.91
CA GLY A 286 -12.15 -16.61 -9.97
C GLY A 286 -12.83 -17.28 -11.18
N HIS A 287 -14.09 -16.91 -11.42
CA HIS A 287 -14.91 -17.27 -12.60
C HIS A 287 -14.93 -18.76 -13.06
N GLY A 288 -14.91 -19.72 -12.13
CA GLY A 288 -15.17 -21.13 -12.42
C GLY A 288 -14.08 -21.87 -13.23
N ASN A 289 -14.22 -23.19 -13.35
CA ASN A 289 -13.12 -24.06 -13.79
C ASN A 289 -12.64 -23.84 -15.23
N LYS A 290 -13.52 -23.45 -16.16
CA LYS A 290 -13.10 -23.24 -17.55
C LYS A 290 -12.17 -22.02 -17.65
N PHE A 291 -12.57 -20.89 -17.09
CA PHE A 291 -11.77 -19.68 -17.05
C PHE A 291 -10.41 -19.94 -16.40
N TYR A 292 -10.41 -20.56 -15.21
CA TYR A 292 -9.17 -20.92 -14.51
C TYR A 292 -8.19 -21.71 -15.39
N LYS A 293 -8.65 -22.75 -16.09
CA LYS A 293 -7.77 -23.57 -16.92
C LYS A 293 -7.19 -22.77 -18.09
N ASP A 294 -8.03 -21.99 -18.76
CA ASP A 294 -7.62 -21.19 -19.92
C ASP A 294 -6.61 -20.11 -19.49
N GLU A 295 -6.92 -19.35 -18.45
CA GLU A 295 -6.09 -18.26 -17.94
C GLU A 295 -4.77 -18.76 -17.32
N LYS A 296 -4.79 -19.82 -16.51
CA LYS A 296 -3.56 -20.43 -15.98
C LYS A 296 -2.66 -20.90 -17.12
N ASN A 297 -3.22 -21.59 -18.12
CA ASN A 297 -2.42 -22.11 -19.22
C ASN A 297 -1.77 -20.99 -20.03
N LYS A 298 -2.45 -19.86 -20.19
CA LYS A 298 -1.90 -18.65 -20.79
C LYS A 298 -0.76 -18.07 -19.95
N LEU A 299 -1.00 -17.85 -18.64
CA LEU A 299 -0.01 -17.31 -17.71
C LEU A 299 1.26 -18.16 -17.66
N MET A 300 1.12 -19.48 -17.59
CA MET A 300 2.24 -20.43 -17.56
C MET A 300 3.14 -20.40 -18.80
N GLN A 301 2.62 -19.92 -19.94
CA GLN A 301 3.37 -19.76 -21.19
C GLN A 301 3.84 -18.31 -21.42
N SER A 302 3.44 -17.39 -20.54
CA SER A 302 3.75 -15.98 -20.64
C SER A 302 5.13 -15.66 -20.04
N PRO A 303 5.79 -14.56 -20.45
CA PRO A 303 6.98 -14.06 -19.78
C PRO A 303 6.70 -13.58 -18.35
N LYS A 304 5.43 -13.41 -17.96
CA LYS A 304 4.98 -12.97 -16.63
C LYS A 304 4.82 -14.11 -15.63
N LYS A 305 5.12 -15.36 -16.01
CA LYS A 305 5.03 -16.51 -15.10
C LYS A 305 5.83 -16.29 -13.81
N VAL A 306 7.07 -15.83 -13.92
CA VAL A 306 7.96 -15.64 -12.76
C VAL A 306 7.40 -14.54 -11.85
N ASP A 307 7.08 -13.37 -12.40
CA ASP A 307 6.42 -12.28 -11.66
C ASP A 307 5.15 -12.76 -10.94
N ALA A 308 4.33 -13.59 -11.58
CA ALA A 308 3.09 -14.11 -11.00
C ALA A 308 3.34 -15.20 -9.93
N THR A 309 4.44 -15.93 -10.03
CA THR A 309 4.87 -16.89 -9.01
C THR A 309 5.27 -16.17 -7.73
N LEU A 310 5.88 -14.97 -7.84
CA LEU A 310 6.31 -14.15 -6.71
C LEU A 310 5.16 -13.32 -6.12
N ALA A 311 4.32 -12.75 -6.97
CA ALA A 311 3.21 -11.87 -6.60
C ALA A 311 2.28 -12.46 -5.51
N ASN A 312 2.36 -11.90 -4.31
CA ASN A 312 1.58 -12.32 -3.15
C ASN A 312 1.21 -11.16 -2.21
N GLY A 313 1.07 -9.94 -2.74
CA GLY A 313 0.68 -8.75 -1.99
C GLY A 313 -0.63 -8.95 -1.19
N ALA A 314 -0.77 -8.22 -0.08
CA ALA A 314 -1.86 -8.35 0.87
C ALA A 314 -2.18 -7.04 1.59
N LEU A 315 -3.45 -6.83 1.92
CA LEU A 315 -3.90 -5.81 2.86
C LEU A 315 -4.10 -6.49 4.23
N GLY A 316 -3.12 -6.33 5.10
CA GLY A 316 -3.09 -6.92 6.42
C GLY A 316 -3.94 -6.20 7.45
N ILE A 317 -4.18 -6.85 8.59
CA ILE A 317 -4.78 -6.24 9.77
C ILE A 317 -4.18 -6.82 11.06
N ILE A 318 -3.92 -5.94 12.03
CA ILE A 318 -3.56 -6.28 13.41
C ILE A 318 -4.43 -5.48 14.38
N GLU A 319 -4.73 -6.07 15.54
CA GLU A 319 -5.37 -5.37 16.65
C GLU A 319 -4.28 -4.80 17.58
N LEU A 320 -4.50 -3.59 18.08
CA LEU A 320 -3.66 -2.90 19.05
C LEU A 320 -4.27 -2.93 20.46
N ASN A 321 -3.41 -2.83 21.46
CA ASN A 321 -3.79 -2.49 22.83
C ASN A 321 -4.10 -0.98 22.92
N ASP A 322 -4.63 -0.55 24.06
CA ASP A 322 -4.92 0.88 24.29
C ASP A 322 -3.67 1.75 24.31
N ASP A 323 -2.52 1.17 24.66
CA ASP A 323 -1.19 1.79 24.60
C ASP A 323 -0.54 1.66 23.22
N TYR A 324 -1.28 1.24 22.19
CA TYR A 324 -0.82 1.10 20.80
C TYR A 324 0.26 0.03 20.58
N THR A 325 0.50 -0.88 21.55
CA THR A 325 1.30 -2.08 21.31
C THR A 325 0.50 -3.15 20.57
N LEU A 326 1.19 -4.09 19.89
CA LEU A 326 0.54 -5.21 19.21
C LEU A 326 -0.25 -6.08 20.21
N LYS A 327 -1.54 -6.24 19.98
CA LYS A 327 -2.41 -7.13 20.76
C LYS A 327 -2.64 -8.46 20.06
N LYS A 328 -2.93 -8.43 18.76
CA LYS A 328 -3.27 -9.64 18.01
C LYS A 328 -2.92 -9.49 16.53
N ILE A 329 -2.22 -10.49 15.99
CA ILE A 329 -2.02 -10.66 14.56
C ILE A 329 -3.27 -11.36 13.99
N MET A 330 -3.84 -10.82 12.92
CA MET A 330 -5.06 -11.32 12.30
C MET A 330 -4.77 -11.71 10.84
N LYS A 331 -5.67 -12.50 10.24
CA LYS A 331 -5.54 -12.86 8.82
C LYS A 331 -5.70 -11.61 7.93
N PRO A 332 -5.05 -11.57 6.76
CA PRO A 332 -5.23 -10.48 5.80
C PRO A 332 -6.71 -10.27 5.44
N LEU A 333 -7.08 -9.03 5.12
CA LEU A 333 -8.42 -8.71 4.62
C LEU A 333 -8.58 -9.12 3.15
N VAL A 334 -7.56 -8.80 2.33
CA VAL A 334 -7.52 -9.07 0.89
C VAL A 334 -6.10 -9.45 0.47
N ALA A 335 -5.94 -10.41 -0.46
CA ALA A 335 -4.66 -10.72 -1.09
C ALA A 335 -4.72 -10.62 -2.62
N SER A 336 -3.58 -10.31 -3.25
CA SER A 336 -3.41 -10.10 -4.70
C SER A 336 -2.58 -11.20 -5.36
N ASN A 337 -2.63 -12.42 -4.83
CA ASN A 337 -1.84 -13.54 -5.31
C ASN A 337 -1.92 -13.70 -6.84
N THR A 338 -0.76 -13.90 -7.46
CA THR A 338 -0.55 -13.97 -8.90
C THR A 338 -0.82 -12.70 -9.69
N VAL A 339 -1.54 -11.71 -9.14
CA VAL A 339 -1.88 -10.45 -9.83
C VAL A 339 -0.70 -9.49 -9.75
N THR A 340 -0.28 -9.15 -8.52
CA THR A 340 0.83 -8.26 -8.24
C THR A 340 1.33 -8.45 -6.81
N ASP A 341 2.56 -8.01 -6.59
CA ASP A 341 3.26 -8.10 -5.31
C ASP A 341 3.19 -6.80 -4.50
N GLU A 342 2.50 -5.79 -5.02
CA GLU A 342 2.48 -4.44 -4.46
C GLU A 342 1.07 -3.82 -4.54
N ILE A 343 0.45 -3.67 -3.37
CA ILE A 343 -0.86 -3.02 -3.20
C ILE A 343 -0.76 -2.02 -2.04
N GLU A 344 -0.43 -0.79 -2.41
CA GLU A 344 0.05 0.28 -1.54
C GLU A 344 -1.10 1.10 -0.93
N ARG A 345 -0.75 2.04 -0.04
CA ARG A 345 -1.65 3.06 0.50
C ARG A 345 -2.96 2.49 1.03
N ALA A 346 -2.85 1.44 1.86
CA ALA A 346 -4.01 0.84 2.52
C ALA A 346 -4.85 1.93 3.20
N ASN A 347 -6.17 1.91 2.96
CA ASN A 347 -7.08 2.93 3.48
C ASN A 347 -8.43 2.29 3.78
N ILE A 348 -8.97 2.52 4.98
CA ILE A 348 -10.22 1.89 5.39
C ILE A 348 -11.07 2.79 6.27
N PHE A 349 -12.35 2.86 5.98
CA PHE A 349 -13.29 3.60 6.83
C PHE A 349 -14.70 3.03 6.72
N LYS A 350 -15.54 3.39 7.70
CA LYS A 350 -16.95 3.06 7.71
C LYS A 350 -17.76 4.22 7.15
N LYS A 351 -18.64 3.94 6.20
CA LYS A 351 -19.60 4.91 5.64
C LYS A 351 -20.95 4.24 5.41
N ASP A 352 -22.03 4.88 5.83
CA ASP A 352 -23.41 4.41 5.66
C ASP A 352 -23.63 2.95 6.10
N GLY A 353 -22.98 2.58 7.21
CA GLY A 353 -23.07 1.24 7.80
C GLY A 353 -22.24 0.16 7.09
N LYS A 354 -21.42 0.51 6.09
CA LYS A 354 -20.53 -0.41 5.38
C LYS A 354 -19.06 0.00 5.55
N TRP A 355 -18.18 -0.97 5.44
CA TRP A 355 -16.73 -0.79 5.48
C TRP A 355 -16.18 -0.76 4.07
N TYR A 356 -15.46 0.31 3.74
CA TYR A 356 -14.81 0.50 2.44
C TYR A 356 -13.30 0.41 2.62
N LEU A 357 -12.66 -0.46 1.86
CA LEU A 357 -11.22 -0.71 1.88
C LEU A 357 -10.65 -0.35 0.51
N PHE A 358 -9.60 0.47 0.47
CA PHE A 358 -8.93 0.91 -0.74
C PHE A 358 -7.42 0.62 -0.68
N THR A 359 -6.82 0.58 -1.86
CA THR A 359 -5.38 0.44 -2.07
C THR A 359 -5.01 0.96 -3.45
N ASP A 360 -3.81 1.52 -3.58
CA ASP A 360 -3.25 1.90 -4.86
C ASP A 360 -2.35 0.81 -5.43
N SER A 361 -2.28 0.68 -6.75
CA SER A 361 -1.35 -0.26 -7.36
C SER A 361 -0.96 0.14 -8.78
N ARG A 362 0.22 -0.30 -9.21
CA ARG A 362 0.80 0.03 -10.52
C ARG A 362 0.62 -1.14 -11.49
N GLY A 363 -0.01 -0.88 -12.63
CA GLY A 363 -0.12 -1.83 -13.73
C GLY A 363 1.22 -2.35 -14.24
N SER A 364 2.30 -1.56 -14.11
CA SER A 364 3.67 -1.98 -14.43
C SER A 364 4.17 -3.18 -13.63
N LYS A 365 3.62 -3.41 -12.42
CA LYS A 365 3.94 -4.52 -11.52
C LYS A 365 2.87 -5.62 -11.54
N MET A 366 1.88 -5.51 -12.43
CA MET A 366 0.83 -6.52 -12.60
C MET A 366 1.18 -7.54 -13.70
N THR A 367 0.52 -8.70 -13.64
CA THR A 367 0.65 -9.79 -14.61
C THR A 367 -0.64 -10.04 -15.41
N ILE A 368 -1.49 -9.02 -15.50
CA ILE A 368 -2.81 -9.08 -16.13
C ILE A 368 -2.73 -8.53 -17.56
N ASP A 369 -3.29 -9.28 -18.52
CA ASP A 369 -3.29 -8.83 -19.91
C ASP A 369 -4.18 -7.62 -20.12
N GLY A 370 -3.72 -6.71 -20.99
CA GLY A 370 -4.43 -5.47 -21.31
C GLY A 370 -4.20 -4.35 -20.29
N ILE A 371 -3.60 -4.64 -19.13
CA ILE A 371 -3.10 -3.64 -18.20
C ILE A 371 -1.68 -3.24 -18.62
N GLY A 372 -1.51 -1.97 -18.94
CA GLY A 372 -0.27 -1.37 -19.42
C GLY A 372 0.65 -0.90 -18.29
N LYS A 373 1.90 -0.60 -18.65
CA LYS A 373 2.91 -0.09 -17.70
C LYS A 373 2.65 1.32 -17.18
N LYS A 374 1.82 2.09 -17.89
CA LYS A 374 1.43 3.45 -17.48
C LYS A 374 0.23 3.45 -16.55
N ASP A 375 -0.59 2.39 -16.59
CA ASP A 375 -1.79 2.33 -15.79
C ASP A 375 -1.44 2.30 -14.30
N ILE A 376 -2.12 3.15 -13.56
CA ILE A 376 -2.10 3.28 -12.11
C ILE A 376 -3.56 3.26 -11.66
N TYR A 377 -3.81 2.53 -10.58
CA TYR A 377 -5.16 2.31 -10.11
C TYR A 377 -5.31 2.64 -8.63
N MET A 378 -6.47 3.16 -8.26
CA MET A 378 -7.01 2.98 -6.92
C MET A 378 -8.06 1.87 -7.00
N LEU A 379 -7.86 0.81 -6.23
CA LEU A 379 -8.76 -0.33 -6.09
C LEU A 379 -9.65 -0.13 -4.86
N GLY A 380 -10.84 -0.72 -4.85
CA GLY A 380 -11.75 -0.61 -3.72
C GLY A 380 -12.67 -1.81 -3.53
N TYR A 381 -12.96 -2.08 -2.27
CA TYR A 381 -13.73 -3.22 -1.81
C TYR A 381 -14.70 -2.80 -0.70
N VAL A 382 -15.80 -3.54 -0.55
CA VAL A 382 -16.82 -3.27 0.47
C VAL A 382 -17.19 -4.51 1.26
N SER A 383 -17.42 -4.33 2.55
CA SER A 383 -17.88 -5.35 3.49
C SER A 383 -18.93 -4.77 4.45
N ASP A 384 -19.73 -5.64 5.07
CA ASP A 384 -20.67 -5.25 6.13
C ASP A 384 -19.97 -5.14 7.50
N SER A 385 -18.74 -5.65 7.64
CA SER A 385 -17.92 -5.60 8.86
C SER A 385 -16.43 -5.38 8.54
N LEU A 386 -15.70 -4.75 9.46
CA LEU A 386 -14.26 -4.43 9.33
C LEU A 386 -13.41 -5.66 8.96
N THR A 387 -13.71 -6.81 9.56
CA THR A 387 -12.97 -8.07 9.36
C THR A 387 -13.77 -9.10 8.55
N GLY A 388 -14.77 -8.62 7.79
CA GLY A 388 -15.63 -9.48 6.97
C GLY A 388 -15.04 -9.82 5.61
N SER A 389 -15.81 -10.55 4.80
CA SER A 389 -15.45 -10.82 3.42
C SER A 389 -15.68 -9.59 2.54
N TYR A 390 -14.59 -9.04 2.04
CA TYR A 390 -14.60 -7.90 1.12
C TYR A 390 -14.96 -8.33 -0.30
N LYS A 391 -15.90 -7.59 -0.91
CA LYS A 391 -16.31 -7.77 -2.31
C LYS A 391 -15.86 -6.58 -3.14
N PRO A 392 -15.47 -6.77 -4.41
CA PRO A 392 -14.98 -5.67 -5.23
C PRO A 392 -16.07 -4.62 -5.50
N LEU A 393 -15.73 -3.34 -5.33
CA LEU A 393 -16.56 -2.23 -5.79
C LEU A 393 -16.66 -2.27 -7.33
N ASN A 394 -17.77 -1.76 -7.88
CA ASN A 394 -18.00 -1.72 -9.32
C ASN A 394 -17.89 -3.09 -10.02
N GLY A 395 -18.03 -4.18 -9.28
CA GLY A 395 -18.01 -5.56 -9.80
C GLY A 395 -16.63 -6.08 -10.22
N SER A 396 -15.57 -5.29 -10.08
CA SER A 396 -14.19 -5.67 -10.44
C SER A 396 -13.13 -5.18 -9.45
N GLY A 397 -13.45 -4.15 -8.65
CA GLY A 397 -12.53 -3.49 -7.73
C GLY A 397 -11.99 -2.18 -8.27
N LEU A 398 -12.14 -1.89 -9.56
CA LEU A 398 -11.69 -0.62 -10.14
C LEU A 398 -12.48 0.56 -9.54
N VAL A 399 -11.77 1.54 -8.98
CA VAL A 399 -12.35 2.80 -8.49
C VAL A 399 -11.78 3.99 -9.26
N LEU A 400 -10.45 4.07 -9.41
CA LEU A 400 -9.77 5.07 -10.22
C LEU A 400 -8.75 4.43 -11.16
N GLN A 401 -8.54 5.06 -12.31
CA GLN A 401 -7.47 4.80 -13.26
C GLN A 401 -6.82 6.12 -13.69
N MET A 402 -5.49 6.10 -13.77
CA MET A 402 -4.61 7.17 -14.22
C MET A 402 -3.53 6.55 -15.12
N ASP A 403 -3.26 7.11 -16.30
CA ASP A 403 -2.29 6.55 -17.27
C ASP A 403 -1.38 7.59 -17.94
N LEU A 404 -1.30 8.79 -17.35
CA LEU A 404 -0.41 9.83 -17.85
C LEU A 404 1.04 9.34 -17.88
N ASP A 405 1.82 9.92 -18.79
CA ASP A 405 3.25 9.69 -18.80
C ASP A 405 3.87 10.17 -17.48
N GLN A 406 4.83 9.45 -16.92
CA GLN A 406 5.48 9.82 -15.66
C GLN A 406 6.21 11.19 -15.75
N LYS A 407 6.48 11.66 -16.97
CA LYS A 407 7.02 13.00 -17.26
C LYS A 407 5.94 14.04 -17.58
N ASP A 408 4.67 13.75 -17.32
CA ASP A 408 3.63 14.77 -17.33
C ASP A 408 3.66 15.52 -15.99
N ILE A 409 3.60 16.85 -16.01
CA ILE A 409 3.52 17.67 -14.79
C ILE A 409 2.27 17.28 -13.98
N THR A 410 1.20 16.87 -14.65
CA THR A 410 -0.06 16.50 -14.01
C THR A 410 -0.15 15.02 -13.65
N TRP A 411 0.93 14.26 -13.84
CA TRP A 411 1.02 12.88 -13.35
C TRP A 411 0.78 12.86 -11.84
N SER A 412 -0.09 11.96 -11.38
CA SER A 412 -0.45 11.86 -9.96
C SER A 412 -0.43 10.43 -9.45
N TYR A 413 -0.12 10.27 -8.17
CA TYR A 413 -0.04 8.97 -7.52
C TYR A 413 -0.44 9.08 -6.06
N SER A 414 -0.60 7.92 -5.41
CA SER A 414 -0.90 7.87 -3.99
C SER A 414 -2.30 8.45 -3.69
N HIS A 415 -3.29 7.98 -4.45
CA HIS A 415 -4.67 8.43 -4.36
C HIS A 415 -5.29 7.93 -3.04
N PHE A 416 -5.85 8.84 -2.25
CA PHE A 416 -6.34 8.53 -0.92
C PHE A 416 -7.73 9.11 -0.69
N ALA A 417 -8.69 8.22 -0.41
CA ALA A 417 -10.07 8.57 -0.12
C ALA A 417 -10.24 9.03 1.34
N ILE A 418 -10.63 10.29 1.53
CA ILE A 418 -10.92 10.89 2.84
C ILE A 418 -12.45 10.93 3.02
N PRO A 419 -13.01 10.19 3.99
CA PRO A 419 -14.43 10.25 4.27
C PRO A 419 -14.82 11.63 4.80
N GLN A 420 -16.00 12.08 4.38
CA GLN A 420 -16.58 13.36 4.79
C GLN A 420 -17.63 13.13 5.88
N THR A 421 -17.91 14.17 6.67
CA THR A 421 -18.86 14.07 7.80
C THR A 421 -20.31 13.83 7.34
N LYS A 422 -20.63 14.20 6.10
CA LYS A 422 -21.95 14.05 5.46
C LYS A 422 -21.78 13.79 3.97
N GLY A 423 -22.91 13.47 3.33
CA GLY A 423 -22.98 13.28 1.89
C GLY A 423 -22.57 11.89 1.43
N ASP A 424 -22.71 11.64 0.13
CA ASP A 424 -22.29 10.37 -0.51
C ASP A 424 -20.84 10.44 -1.01
N ASN A 425 -20.16 11.57 -0.86
CA ASN A 425 -18.86 11.81 -1.47
C ASN A 425 -17.71 11.58 -0.49
N VAL A 426 -16.58 11.20 -1.06
CA VAL A 426 -15.26 11.28 -0.41
C VAL A 426 -14.39 12.23 -1.21
N VAL A 427 -13.45 12.86 -0.54
CA VAL A 427 -12.41 13.66 -1.20
C VAL A 427 -11.26 12.72 -1.53
N ILE A 428 -10.80 12.74 -2.77
CA ILE A 428 -9.59 12.05 -3.21
C ILE A 428 -8.45 13.05 -3.20
N THR A 429 -7.46 12.79 -2.36
CA THR A 429 -6.16 13.47 -2.42
C THR A 429 -5.16 12.61 -3.18
N SER A 430 -4.11 13.23 -3.69
CA SER A 430 -2.94 12.56 -4.27
C SER A 430 -1.78 13.56 -4.27
N TYR A 431 -0.57 13.09 -4.58
CA TYR A 431 0.49 14.03 -4.99
C TYR A 431 0.54 14.13 -6.51
N MET A 432 1.06 15.24 -6.99
CA MET A 432 1.22 15.57 -8.40
C MET A 432 2.68 15.87 -8.72
N THR A 433 3.07 15.58 -9.96
CA THR A 433 4.43 15.63 -10.48
C THR A 433 5.30 14.54 -9.88
N ASN A 434 5.88 13.69 -10.72
CA ASN A 434 6.75 12.61 -10.25
C ASN A 434 8.06 13.16 -9.65
N ARG A 435 8.51 12.57 -8.54
CA ARG A 435 9.70 12.97 -7.78
C ARG A 435 10.95 13.06 -8.65
N GLY A 436 11.77 14.09 -8.43
CA GLY A 436 13.08 14.28 -9.08
C GLY A 436 13.03 14.43 -10.60
N THR A 437 11.85 14.69 -11.18
CA THR A 437 11.67 14.69 -12.64
C THR A 437 12.03 16.04 -13.27
N PHE A 438 11.72 17.14 -12.58
CA PHE A 438 11.95 18.50 -13.06
C PHE A 438 12.72 19.33 -12.01
N ASP A 439 13.48 20.31 -12.49
CA ASP A 439 14.25 21.20 -11.61
C ASP A 439 13.37 22.28 -10.95
N ASP A 440 12.25 22.66 -11.57
CA ASP A 440 11.36 23.76 -11.17
C ASP A 440 9.91 23.35 -10.85
N HIS A 441 9.54 22.09 -11.14
CA HIS A 441 8.26 21.49 -10.78
C HIS A 441 8.50 20.29 -9.87
N HIS A 442 8.35 20.52 -8.58
CA HIS A 442 8.55 19.51 -7.55
C HIS A 442 7.28 18.67 -7.36
N SER A 443 7.42 17.50 -6.74
CA SER A 443 6.26 16.80 -6.20
C SER A 443 5.53 17.71 -5.22
N THR A 444 4.22 17.86 -5.42
CA THR A 444 3.35 18.78 -4.69
C THR A 444 2.00 18.12 -4.42
N PHE A 445 1.15 18.75 -3.61
CA PHE A 445 -0.23 18.27 -3.48
C PHE A 445 -0.98 18.43 -4.81
N ALA A 446 -1.65 17.36 -5.26
CA ALA A 446 -2.53 17.44 -6.42
C ALA A 446 -3.80 18.24 -6.07
N PRO A 447 -4.45 18.88 -7.06
CA PRO A 447 -5.84 19.31 -6.91
C PRO A 447 -6.67 18.10 -6.50
N SER A 448 -7.34 18.20 -5.35
CA SER A 448 -8.19 17.12 -4.88
C SER A 448 -9.47 17.05 -5.72
N PHE A 449 -10.23 15.96 -5.64
CA PHE A 449 -11.51 15.86 -6.37
C PHE A 449 -12.47 14.91 -5.67
N LEU A 450 -13.72 14.86 -6.10
CA LEU A 450 -14.74 14.06 -5.44
C LEU A 450 -14.99 12.72 -6.13
N VAL A 451 -15.09 11.68 -5.32
CA VAL A 451 -15.64 10.39 -5.74
C VAL A 451 -16.91 10.14 -4.93
N LYS A 452 -18.01 9.87 -5.64
CA LYS A 452 -19.24 9.42 -5.01
C LYS A 452 -19.13 7.95 -4.67
N ILE A 453 -19.58 7.57 -3.48
CA ILE A 453 -19.69 6.18 -3.02
C ILE A 453 -21.13 5.91 -2.61
N LYS A 454 -21.73 4.86 -3.18
CA LYS A 454 -23.07 4.41 -2.79
C LYS A 454 -23.22 2.91 -2.90
N GLY A 455 -23.37 2.24 -1.76
CA GLY A 455 -23.45 0.78 -1.71
C GLY A 455 -22.17 0.17 -2.27
N SER A 456 -22.27 -0.64 -3.32
CA SER A 456 -21.14 -1.30 -3.97
C SER A 456 -20.64 -0.59 -5.24
N LYS A 457 -20.99 0.69 -5.44
CA LYS A 457 -20.63 1.46 -6.62
C LYS A 457 -19.92 2.76 -6.25
N THR A 458 -18.97 3.16 -7.09
CA THR A 458 -18.32 4.46 -7.03
C THR A 458 -18.32 5.13 -8.40
N SER A 459 -18.19 6.46 -8.42
CA SER A 459 -18.03 7.24 -9.64
C SER A 459 -17.32 8.55 -9.33
N VAL A 460 -16.33 8.91 -10.14
CA VAL A 460 -15.76 10.26 -10.13
C VAL A 460 -16.88 11.26 -10.40
N VAL A 461 -17.00 12.27 -9.54
CA VAL A 461 -18.00 13.32 -9.70
C VAL A 461 -17.49 14.27 -10.78
N LYS A 462 -18.32 14.51 -11.80
CA LYS A 462 -17.97 15.38 -12.91
C LYS A 462 -17.71 16.81 -12.41
N ASP A 463 -16.67 17.45 -12.96
CA ASP A 463 -16.30 18.85 -12.69
C ASP A 463 -16.13 19.15 -11.18
N SER A 464 -15.57 18.18 -10.43
CA SER A 464 -15.44 18.25 -8.97
C SER A 464 -14.02 18.52 -8.46
N THR A 465 -13.14 19.01 -9.34
CA THR A 465 -11.78 19.41 -8.96
C THR A 465 -11.84 20.53 -7.91
N LEU A 466 -11.08 20.35 -6.84
CA LEU A 466 -10.91 21.22 -5.70
C LEU A 466 -9.51 21.85 -5.72
N GLU A 467 -9.17 22.62 -4.70
CA GLU A 467 -7.83 23.20 -4.56
C GLU A 467 -6.75 22.12 -4.31
N GLN A 468 -5.48 22.48 -4.55
CA GLN A 468 -4.33 21.59 -4.27
C GLN A 468 -4.25 21.24 -2.78
N GLY A 469 -4.37 19.94 -2.48
CA GLY A 469 -4.32 19.41 -1.11
C GLY A 469 -5.58 19.65 -0.27
N GLN A 470 -6.70 20.08 -0.85
CA GLN A 470 -7.93 20.28 -0.10
C GLN A 470 -8.47 18.96 0.47
N LEU A 471 -8.70 18.90 1.78
CA LEU A 471 -9.08 17.67 2.48
C LEU A 471 -10.59 17.47 2.68
N THR A 472 -11.34 18.58 2.72
CA THR A 472 -12.74 18.59 3.10
C THR A 472 -13.59 19.41 2.14
N VAL A 473 -14.85 19.02 2.00
CA VAL A 473 -15.90 19.86 1.41
C VAL A 473 -16.88 20.26 2.51
N GLU A 474 -17.26 21.53 2.53
CA GLU A 474 -18.40 21.98 3.32
C GLU A 474 -19.67 21.69 2.50
N GLU A 475 -20.57 20.86 3.03
CA GLU A 475 -21.94 20.68 2.50
C GLU A 475 -22.96 21.53 3.25
#